data_AF-A0A9N9H3S3-F1
#
_entry.id   AF-A0A9N9H3S3-F1
#
_cell.length_a   1.000
_cell.length_b   1.000
_cell.length_c   1.000
_cell.angle_alpha   90.00
_cell.angle_beta   90.00
_cell.angle_gamma   90.00
#
_symmetry.space_group_name_H-M   'P 1'
#
loop_
_entity.id
_entity.type
_entity.pdbx_description
1 polymer ?
#
loop_
_entity_poly.entity_id
_entity_poly.type
_entity_poly.pdbx_seq_one_letter_code
_entity_poly.pdbx_strand_id
1 'polypeptide(L)'
;NTGASIINDPIVNDPKQDVTIIEQLINFKRRMDEFVEVSFNSNYNFDQALKEGFETFINKRQTKPAELLAKFIDKKLKIGNKQTSDSEVESILNDALVLFRYIQGKDVFEGFYKRDFAKRLLMNKCASDDYERSMLFKMKRECGPGYTSNLEQMFKDIHTSREFMKAFYDSRYGDQLREEFKVDLHVNTLTQGSWPSYNPTPLNIPLEVAQCQQIYETFYREKARGKGLKWYNNLAYCVLSAYYPSGNKEFECTSFQAVTLLTFSELPQTELRTFEEIQQATGMETKELVRTLLTLACAKVKLLVKHPKGKDLKPTDKYS
;
A
#
# COMPACT_ATOMS: atom_id res chain seq x y z
N ASN A 1 -32.42 11.80 7.09
CA ASN A 1 -31.43 10.72 7.27
C ASN A 1 -30.75 10.89 8.62
N THR A 2 -30.79 9.87 9.48
CA THR A 2 -30.16 9.91 10.81
C THR A 2 -28.71 9.42 10.70
N GLY A 3 -27.83 9.78 11.64
CA GLY A 3 -26.45 9.25 11.66
C GLY A 3 -26.40 7.71 11.70
N ALA A 4 -27.33 7.09 12.43
CA ALA A 4 -27.47 5.65 12.50
C ALA A 4 -27.88 5.01 11.16
N SER A 5 -28.66 5.68 10.31
CA SER A 5 -29.03 5.13 9.00
C SER A 5 -27.84 5.09 8.04
N ILE A 6 -26.89 6.05 8.15
CA ILE A 6 -25.67 6.08 7.33
C ILE A 6 -24.77 4.87 7.63
N ILE A 7 -24.66 4.49 8.90
CA ILE A 7 -23.80 3.38 9.34
C ILE A 7 -24.50 2.02 9.17
N ASN A 8 -25.81 1.97 9.31
CA ASN A 8 -26.58 0.72 9.25
C ASN A 8 -27.11 0.38 7.86
N ASP A 9 -26.84 1.21 6.85
CA ASP A 9 -27.26 0.94 5.48
C ASP A 9 -26.74 -0.45 5.02
N PRO A 10 -27.60 -1.34 4.48
CA PRO A 10 -27.19 -2.61 3.89
C PRO A 10 -26.08 -2.46 2.82
N ILE A 11 -25.97 -1.27 2.23
CA ILE A 11 -24.96 -0.88 1.24
C ILE A 11 -23.54 -0.78 1.85
N VAL A 12 -23.41 -0.72 3.18
CA VAL A 12 -22.11 -0.66 3.89
C VAL A 12 -21.24 -1.92 3.70
N ASN A 13 -21.81 -2.98 3.13
CA ASN A 13 -21.08 -4.19 2.76
C ASN A 13 -20.51 -4.15 1.32
N ASP A 14 -20.80 -3.11 0.52
CA ASP A 14 -20.17 -2.90 -0.79
C ASP A 14 -18.87 -2.09 -0.64
N PRO A 15 -17.68 -2.69 -0.91
CA PRO A 15 -16.40 -1.99 -0.83
C PRO A 15 -16.31 -0.74 -1.71
N LYS A 16 -17.15 -0.63 -2.75
CA LYS A 16 -17.18 0.54 -3.64
C LYS A 16 -17.78 1.78 -2.98
N GLN A 17 -18.56 1.61 -1.92
CA GLN A 17 -19.24 2.71 -1.21
C GLN A 17 -18.59 3.05 0.14
N ASP A 18 -17.53 2.33 0.55
CA ASP A 18 -16.75 2.58 1.78
C ASP A 18 -16.35 4.07 1.95
N VAL A 19 -15.96 4.72 0.85
CA VAL A 19 -15.53 6.13 0.82
C VAL A 19 -16.70 7.09 1.01
N THR A 20 -17.84 6.77 0.40
CA THR A 20 -19.04 7.61 0.42
C THR A 20 -19.63 7.69 1.82
N ILE A 21 -19.52 6.64 2.62
CA ILE A 21 -20.04 6.61 4.00
C ILE A 21 -19.31 7.63 4.88
N ILE A 22 -17.97 7.67 4.82
CA ILE A 22 -17.20 8.63 5.62
C ILE A 22 -17.49 10.07 5.17
N GLU A 23 -17.60 10.33 3.87
CA GLU A 23 -17.99 11.66 3.35
C GLU A 23 -19.39 12.07 3.83
N GLN A 24 -20.35 11.13 3.83
CA GLN A 24 -21.70 11.38 4.36
C GLN A 24 -21.67 11.66 5.87
N LEU A 25 -20.83 10.96 6.64
CA LEU A 25 -20.67 11.21 8.08
C LEU A 25 -20.04 12.58 8.36
N ILE A 26 -19.02 12.97 7.61
CA ILE A 26 -18.41 14.31 7.70
C ILE A 26 -19.46 15.39 7.39
N ASN A 27 -20.21 15.24 6.29
CA ASN A 27 -21.25 16.19 5.91
C ASN A 27 -22.42 16.22 6.90
N PHE A 28 -22.75 15.08 7.51
CA PHE A 28 -23.75 15.04 8.59
C PHE A 28 -23.25 15.76 9.84
N LYS A 29 -21.99 15.56 10.24
CA LYS A 29 -21.36 16.26 11.37
C LYS A 29 -21.37 17.77 11.17
N ARG A 30 -20.87 18.26 10.02
CA ARG A 30 -20.84 19.69 9.69
C ARG A 30 -22.22 20.34 9.80
N ARG A 31 -23.25 19.72 9.22
CA ARG A 31 -24.64 20.22 9.31
C ARG A 31 -25.17 20.27 10.73
N MET A 32 -24.76 19.33 11.58
CA MET A 32 -25.24 19.30 12.96
C MET A 32 -24.51 20.29 13.86
N ASP A 33 -23.22 20.52 13.60
CA ASP A 33 -22.46 21.59 14.25
C ASP A 33 -23.06 22.95 13.91
N GLU A 34 -23.29 23.22 12.62
CA GLU A 34 -23.92 24.46 12.15
C GLU A 34 -25.31 24.66 12.76
N PHE A 35 -26.12 23.59 12.85
CA PHE A 35 -27.43 23.66 13.48
C PHE A 35 -27.35 24.06 14.95
N VAL A 36 -26.39 23.51 15.71
CA VAL A 36 -26.19 23.85 17.13
C VAL A 36 -25.64 25.26 17.31
N GLU A 37 -24.70 25.66 16.47
CA GLU A 37 -24.15 27.01 16.45
C GLU A 37 -25.25 28.05 16.18
N VAL A 38 -25.99 27.91 15.09
CA VAL A 38 -26.98 28.90 14.65
C VAL A 38 -28.24 28.88 15.50
N SER A 39 -28.77 27.70 15.81
CA SER A 39 -30.09 27.58 16.45
C SER A 39 -30.02 27.63 17.97
N PHE A 40 -28.89 27.22 18.55
CA PHE A 40 -28.70 27.15 20.00
C PHE A 40 -27.56 28.03 20.50
N ASN A 41 -26.96 28.87 19.64
CA ASN A 41 -25.87 29.79 19.99
C ASN A 41 -24.70 29.07 20.68
N SER A 42 -24.31 27.92 20.12
CA SER A 42 -23.23 27.06 20.63
C SER A 42 -23.43 26.66 22.09
N ASN A 43 -24.67 26.32 22.45
CA ASN A 43 -25.00 25.89 23.81
C ASN A 43 -24.26 24.59 24.17
N TYR A 44 -23.48 24.64 25.25
CA TYR A 44 -22.65 23.54 25.73
C TYR A 44 -23.40 22.21 25.91
N ASN A 45 -24.65 22.23 26.41
CA ASN A 45 -25.42 21.01 26.63
C ASN A 45 -25.81 20.33 25.31
N PHE A 46 -26.15 21.12 24.28
CA PHE A 46 -26.46 20.60 22.96
C PHE A 46 -25.20 20.07 22.25
N ASP A 47 -24.06 20.75 22.39
CA ASP A 47 -22.77 20.24 21.90
C ASP A 47 -22.39 18.92 22.55
N GLN A 48 -22.61 18.79 23.85
CA GLN A 48 -22.31 17.57 24.60
C GLN A 48 -23.24 16.42 24.16
N ALA A 49 -24.55 16.67 24.07
CA ALA A 49 -25.50 15.69 23.57
C ALA A 49 -25.19 15.26 22.13
N LEU A 50 -24.73 16.18 21.28
CA LEU A 50 -24.29 15.87 19.92
C LEU A 50 -23.08 14.94 19.91
N LYS A 51 -22.06 15.22 20.73
CA LYS A 51 -20.87 14.37 20.87
C LYS A 51 -21.24 12.95 21.32
N GLU A 52 -22.08 12.84 22.36
CA GLU A 52 -22.55 11.55 22.90
C GLU A 52 -23.36 10.77 21.86
N GLY A 53 -24.21 11.46 21.09
CA GLY A 53 -24.94 10.88 19.97
C GLY A 53 -24.00 10.28 18.92
N PHE A 54 -23.00 11.05 18.48
CA PHE A 54 -21.99 10.60 17.51
C PHE A 54 -21.19 9.40 18.00
N GLU A 55 -20.70 9.45 19.24
CA GLU A 55 -20.00 8.31 19.84
C GLU A 55 -20.90 7.07 19.92
N THR A 56 -22.17 7.24 20.30
CA THR A 56 -23.10 6.12 20.43
C THR A 56 -23.37 5.44 19.10
N PHE A 57 -23.72 6.20 18.05
CA PHE A 57 -24.11 5.58 16.78
C PHE A 57 -22.91 5.11 15.95
N ILE A 58 -21.75 5.78 16.02
CA ILE A 58 -20.53 5.34 15.34
C ILE A 58 -20.10 3.98 15.86
N ASN A 59 -20.08 3.81 17.18
CA ASN A 59 -19.59 2.57 17.80
C ASN A 59 -20.62 1.42 17.82
N LYS A 60 -21.83 1.59 17.23
CA LYS A 60 -22.77 0.47 17.04
C LYS A 60 -22.18 -0.67 16.21
N ARG A 61 -21.26 -0.35 15.29
CA ARG A 61 -20.43 -1.33 14.59
C ARG A 61 -19.02 -1.24 15.14
N GLN A 62 -18.57 -2.27 15.86
CA GLN A 62 -17.34 -2.22 16.65
C GLN A 62 -16.08 -1.88 15.84
N THR A 63 -15.88 -2.49 14.67
CA THR A 63 -14.60 -2.38 13.92
C THR A 63 -14.73 -1.68 12.57
N LYS A 64 -15.93 -1.67 11.98
CA LYS A 64 -16.15 -1.21 10.61
C LYS A 64 -15.87 0.30 10.41
N PRO A 65 -16.31 1.22 11.28
CA PRO A 65 -16.03 2.65 11.11
C PRO A 65 -14.53 2.97 11.12
N ALA A 66 -13.75 2.28 11.96
CA ALA A 66 -12.30 2.40 12.01
C ALA A 66 -11.64 1.98 10.70
N GLU A 67 -12.04 0.83 10.14
CA GLU A 67 -11.57 0.36 8.83
C GLU A 67 -11.92 1.35 7.71
N LEU A 68 -13.18 1.79 7.66
CA LEU A 68 -13.68 2.71 6.64
C LEU A 68 -12.94 4.05 6.67
N LEU A 69 -12.71 4.59 7.86
CA LEU A 69 -11.98 5.84 8.04
C LEU A 69 -10.52 5.73 7.59
N ALA A 70 -9.84 4.63 7.94
CA ALA A 70 -8.46 4.39 7.50
C ALA A 70 -8.37 4.29 5.97
N LYS A 71 -9.28 3.56 5.33
CA LYS A 71 -9.38 3.45 3.87
C LYS A 71 -9.70 4.79 3.20
N PHE A 72 -10.59 5.58 3.79
CA PHE A 72 -10.94 6.91 3.31
C PHE A 72 -9.70 7.82 3.27
N ILE A 73 -8.94 7.87 4.37
CA ILE A 73 -7.71 8.66 4.46
C ILE A 73 -6.66 8.17 3.45
N ASP A 74 -6.44 6.85 3.35
CA ASP A 74 -5.52 6.26 2.35
C ASP A 74 -5.86 6.69 0.92
N LYS A 75 -7.15 6.69 0.55
CA LYS A 75 -7.59 7.14 -0.77
C LYS A 75 -7.31 8.62 -1.00
N LYS A 76 -7.56 9.48 -0.01
CA LYS A 76 -7.32 10.93 -0.13
C LYS A 76 -5.81 11.24 -0.25
N LEU A 77 -4.96 10.56 0.53
CA LEU A 77 -3.50 10.72 0.49
C LEU A 77 -2.86 10.18 -0.80
N LYS A 78 -3.50 9.24 -1.51
CA LYS A 78 -3.03 8.77 -2.84
C LYS A 78 -3.37 9.72 -3.99
N ILE A 79 -4.48 10.46 -3.89
CA ILE A 79 -5.01 11.28 -4.99
C ILE A 79 -4.38 12.69 -5.01
N GLY A 80 -3.84 13.15 -3.87
CA GLY A 80 -3.54 14.54 -3.53
C GLY A 80 -2.49 15.27 -4.39
N ASN A 81 -2.77 15.45 -5.68
CA ASN A 81 -2.18 16.46 -6.56
C ASN A 81 -2.84 16.52 -7.96
N LYS A 82 -3.73 15.60 -8.33
CA LYS A 82 -4.30 15.61 -9.68
C LYS A 82 -5.57 16.47 -9.84
N GLN A 83 -6.33 16.75 -8.76
CA GLN A 83 -7.67 17.39 -8.85
C GLN A 83 -8.14 18.14 -7.57
N THR A 84 -7.30 18.36 -6.56
CA THR A 84 -7.73 18.90 -5.25
C THR A 84 -6.66 19.85 -4.72
N SER A 85 -7.06 20.98 -4.12
CA SER A 85 -6.11 21.96 -3.57
C SER A 85 -5.53 21.52 -2.22
N ASP A 86 -4.34 22.02 -1.85
CA ASP A 86 -3.72 21.71 -0.56
C ASP A 86 -4.63 22.02 0.63
N SER A 87 -5.36 23.14 0.57
CA SER A 87 -6.29 23.55 1.64
C SER A 87 -7.48 22.60 1.77
N GLU A 88 -8.00 22.10 0.65
CA GLU A 88 -9.06 21.10 0.63
C GLU A 88 -8.59 19.77 1.22
N VAL A 89 -7.39 19.30 0.86
CA VAL A 89 -6.81 18.08 1.42
C VAL A 89 -6.66 18.21 2.93
N GLU A 90 -6.07 19.31 3.40
CA GLU A 90 -5.90 19.58 4.84
C GLU A 90 -7.24 19.67 5.58
N SER A 91 -8.24 20.33 5.00
CA SER A 91 -9.59 20.37 5.57
C SER A 91 -10.17 18.96 5.72
N ILE A 92 -10.08 18.13 4.67
CA ILE A 92 -10.61 16.77 4.69
C ILE A 92 -9.91 15.91 5.75
N LEU A 93 -8.59 16.05 5.91
CA LEU A 93 -7.84 15.33 6.95
C LEU A 93 -8.27 15.77 8.36
N ASN A 94 -8.52 17.07 8.57
CA ASN A 94 -9.02 17.57 9.85
C ASN A 94 -10.43 17.01 10.16
N ASP A 95 -11.33 17.00 9.19
CA ASP A 95 -12.69 16.44 9.38
C ASP A 95 -12.66 14.94 9.66
N ALA A 96 -11.79 14.20 8.96
CA ALA A 96 -11.60 12.78 9.23
C ALA A 96 -11.14 12.54 10.66
N LEU A 97 -10.27 13.40 11.21
CA LEU A 97 -9.82 13.31 12.59
C LEU A 97 -10.88 13.73 13.61
N VAL A 98 -11.82 14.61 13.26
CA VAL A 98 -13.01 14.85 14.10
C VAL A 98 -13.82 13.56 14.24
N LEU A 99 -14.03 12.83 13.15
CA LEU A 99 -14.71 11.53 13.21
C LEU A 99 -13.92 10.49 14.00
N PHE A 100 -12.60 10.47 13.82
CA PHE A 100 -11.70 9.56 14.56
C PHE A 100 -11.83 9.70 16.08
N ARG A 101 -12.09 10.91 16.60
CA ARG A 101 -12.28 11.12 18.05
C ARG A 101 -13.48 10.36 18.62
N TYR A 102 -14.51 10.11 17.81
CA TYR A 102 -15.70 9.36 18.21
C TYR A 102 -15.52 7.84 18.10
N ILE A 103 -14.42 7.35 17.53
CA ILE A 103 -14.16 5.92 17.37
C ILE A 103 -13.50 5.36 18.63
N GLN A 104 -14.08 4.30 19.19
CA GLN A 104 -13.52 3.57 20.33
C GLN A 104 -12.38 2.62 19.90
N GLY A 105 -12.53 1.92 18.77
CA GLY A 105 -11.54 0.99 18.22
C GLY A 105 -10.34 1.67 17.53
N LYS A 106 -9.56 2.47 18.26
CA LYS A 106 -8.40 3.21 17.72
C LYS A 106 -7.22 2.30 17.34
N ASP A 107 -7.06 1.18 18.02
CA ASP A 107 -6.12 0.11 17.70
C ASP A 107 -6.46 -0.56 16.36
N VAL A 108 -7.75 -0.79 16.09
CA VAL A 108 -8.24 -1.31 14.81
C VAL A 108 -7.94 -0.32 13.70
N PHE A 109 -8.20 0.97 13.92
CA PHE A 109 -7.83 2.03 12.97
C PHE A 109 -6.31 2.02 12.70
N GLU A 110 -5.50 1.95 13.76
CA GLU A 110 -4.03 1.92 13.64
C GLU A 110 -3.57 0.76 12.77
N GLY A 111 -4.10 -0.44 12.99
CA GLY A 111 -3.73 -1.63 12.22
C GLY A 111 -4.03 -1.48 10.72
N PHE A 112 -5.21 -0.96 10.37
CA PHE A 112 -5.57 -0.69 8.98
C PHE A 112 -4.74 0.44 8.37
N TYR A 113 -4.59 1.55 9.10
CA TYR A 113 -3.81 2.71 8.66
C TYR A 113 -2.34 2.33 8.43
N LYS A 114 -1.71 1.66 9.38
CA LYS A 114 -0.31 1.20 9.33
C LYS A 114 -0.06 0.31 8.11
N ARG A 115 -0.97 -0.63 7.82
CA ARG A 115 -0.87 -1.50 6.64
C ARG A 115 -0.90 -0.71 5.34
N ASP A 116 -1.82 0.22 5.21
CA ASP A 116 -2.00 0.96 3.95
C ASP A 116 -0.94 2.07 3.80
N PHE A 117 -0.51 2.68 4.90
CA PHE A 117 0.66 3.57 4.96
C PHE A 117 1.94 2.87 4.52
N ALA A 118 2.19 1.64 5.01
CA ALA A 118 3.35 0.86 4.57
C ALA A 118 3.37 0.64 3.05
N LYS A 119 2.22 0.35 2.44
CA LYS A 119 2.11 0.19 0.98
C LYS A 119 2.38 1.49 0.24
N ARG A 120 1.84 2.63 0.71
CA ARG A 120 2.08 3.94 0.08
C ARG A 120 3.56 4.29 0.10
N LEU A 121 4.22 4.09 1.24
CA LEU A 121 5.65 4.31 1.41
C LEU A 121 6.50 3.40 0.52
N LEU A 122 6.30 2.08 0.56
CA LEU A 122 7.14 1.13 -0.17
C LEU A 122 6.96 1.21 -1.69
N MET A 123 5.74 1.47 -2.16
CA MET A 123 5.44 1.57 -3.60
C MET A 123 5.62 2.98 -4.16
N ASN A 124 6.12 3.93 -3.36
CA ASN A 124 6.23 5.34 -3.72
C ASN A 124 4.92 5.93 -4.29
N LYS A 125 3.78 5.56 -3.68
CA LYS A 125 2.42 5.98 -4.07
C LYS A 125 1.88 7.11 -3.20
N CYS A 126 2.74 7.78 -2.44
CA CYS A 126 2.40 8.98 -1.69
C CYS A 126 2.23 10.17 -2.65
N ALA A 127 1.16 10.95 -2.49
CA ALA A 127 0.99 12.15 -3.30
C ALA A 127 1.92 13.30 -2.87
N SER A 128 2.22 13.40 -1.56
CA SER A 128 3.18 14.33 -0.98
C SER A 128 3.70 13.81 0.36
N ASP A 129 5.01 13.94 0.59
CA ASP A 129 5.65 13.63 1.89
C ASP A 129 5.15 14.59 2.99
N ASP A 130 4.73 15.82 2.63
CA ASP A 130 4.22 16.82 3.57
C ASP A 130 2.84 16.42 4.12
N TYR A 131 1.97 15.85 3.30
CA TYR A 131 0.66 15.38 3.77
C TYR A 131 0.79 14.19 4.72
N GLU A 132 1.71 13.26 4.44
CA GLU A 132 1.97 12.14 5.34
C GLU A 132 2.50 12.65 6.69
N ARG A 133 3.46 13.60 6.67
CA ARG A 133 3.97 14.24 7.88
C ARG A 133 2.89 15.00 8.65
N SER A 134 2.05 15.75 7.95
CA SER A 134 0.90 16.47 8.52
C SER A 134 -0.05 15.52 9.22
N MET A 135 -0.43 14.41 8.56
CA MET A 135 -1.32 13.41 9.14
C MET A 135 -0.72 12.76 10.38
N LEU A 136 0.56 12.38 10.35
CA LEU A 136 1.26 11.84 11.52
C LEU A 136 1.28 12.82 12.70
N PHE A 137 1.56 14.11 12.44
CA PHE A 137 1.56 15.14 13.48
C PHE A 137 0.17 15.29 14.12
N LYS A 138 -0.89 15.31 13.30
CA LYS A 138 -2.25 15.40 13.82
C LYS A 138 -2.62 14.15 14.63
N MET A 139 -2.32 12.94 14.14
CA MET A 139 -2.54 11.69 14.90
C MET A 139 -1.79 11.68 16.23
N LYS A 140 -0.54 12.16 16.24
CA LYS A 140 0.28 12.30 17.45
C LYS A 140 -0.35 13.23 18.47
N ARG A 141 -0.98 14.32 18.02
CA ARG A 141 -1.72 15.24 18.89
C ARG A 141 -2.97 14.59 19.49
N GLU A 142 -3.68 13.76 18.72
CA GLU A 142 -4.93 13.12 19.17
C GLU A 142 -4.69 11.89 20.09
N CYS A 143 -3.63 11.12 19.85
CA CYS A 143 -3.39 9.84 20.53
C CYS A 143 -2.07 9.78 21.34
N GLY A 144 -1.25 10.81 21.26
CA GLY A 144 0.06 10.86 21.89
C GLY A 144 1.18 10.16 21.11
N PRO A 145 2.44 10.35 21.54
CA PRO A 145 3.63 9.87 20.84
C PRO A 145 3.76 8.34 20.80
N GLY A 146 3.23 7.62 21.81
CA GLY A 146 3.28 6.16 21.83
C GLY A 146 2.51 5.52 20.68
N TYR A 147 1.38 6.11 20.30
CA TYR A 147 0.51 5.63 19.22
C TYR A 147 1.14 5.79 17.83
N THR A 148 1.87 6.88 17.59
CA THR A 148 2.49 7.17 16.30
C THR A 148 3.92 6.66 16.15
N SER A 149 4.55 6.15 17.22
CA SER A 149 5.96 5.78 17.24
C SER A 149 6.38 4.85 16.09
N ASN A 150 5.59 3.81 15.82
CA ASN A 150 5.85 2.89 14.70
C ASN A 150 5.74 3.59 13.34
N LEU A 151 4.71 4.42 13.15
CA LEU A 151 4.49 5.13 11.89
C LEU A 151 5.59 6.17 11.63
N GLU A 152 6.02 6.88 12.67
CA GLU A 152 7.15 7.81 12.60
C GLU A 152 8.45 7.07 12.23
N GLN A 153 8.70 5.89 12.82
CA GLN A 153 9.85 5.06 12.48
C GLN A 153 9.78 4.54 11.04
N MET A 154 8.61 4.10 10.56
CA MET A 154 8.43 3.70 9.16
C MET A 154 8.75 4.85 8.20
N PHE A 155 8.28 6.06 8.50
CA PHE A 155 8.57 7.24 7.67
C PHE A 155 10.06 7.57 7.67
N LYS A 156 10.72 7.49 8.84
CA LYS A 156 12.16 7.70 8.99
C LYS A 156 12.97 6.66 8.19
N ASP A 157 12.59 5.40 8.25
CA ASP A 157 13.26 4.30 7.54
C ASP A 157 13.34 4.56 6.03
N ILE A 158 12.27 5.10 5.41
CA ILE A 158 12.26 5.45 3.98
C ILE A 158 13.24 6.57 3.67
N HIS A 159 13.29 7.63 4.49
CA HIS A 159 14.21 8.75 4.28
C HIS A 159 15.65 8.30 4.44
N THR A 160 15.96 7.56 5.50
CA THR A 160 17.29 6.99 5.70
C THR A 160 17.65 6.03 4.56
N SER A 161 16.70 5.23 4.05
CA SER A 161 16.96 4.36 2.89
C SER A 161 17.35 5.14 1.64
N ARG A 162 16.71 6.28 1.36
CA ARG A 162 17.09 7.18 0.26
C ARG A 162 18.53 7.70 0.41
N GLU A 163 18.93 8.07 1.63
CA GLU A 163 20.31 8.49 1.93
C GLU A 163 21.32 7.34 1.74
N PHE A 164 20.99 6.14 2.20
CA PHE A 164 21.81 4.94 1.98
C PHE A 164 21.95 4.60 0.50
N MET A 165 20.88 4.70 -0.28
CA MET A 165 20.93 4.46 -1.72
C MET A 165 21.78 5.50 -2.46
N LYS A 166 21.72 6.77 -2.05
CA LYS A 166 22.63 7.79 -2.57
C LYS A 166 24.10 7.43 -2.26
N ALA A 167 24.39 7.12 -1.00
CA ALA A 167 25.74 6.72 -0.59
C ALA A 167 26.22 5.42 -1.26
N PHE A 168 25.31 4.49 -1.58
CA PHE A 168 25.61 3.28 -2.35
C PHE A 168 26.09 3.63 -3.76
N TYR A 169 25.31 4.45 -4.47
CA TYR A 169 25.64 4.85 -5.84
C TYR A 169 26.83 5.79 -5.94
N ASP A 170 27.16 6.54 -4.88
CA ASP A 170 28.37 7.37 -4.78
C ASP A 170 29.62 6.55 -4.37
N SER A 171 29.51 5.23 -4.20
CA SER A 171 30.59 4.34 -3.75
C SER A 171 31.03 3.35 -4.84
N ARG A 172 32.17 2.68 -4.62
CA ARG A 172 32.69 1.61 -5.49
C ARG A 172 31.67 0.50 -5.79
N TYR A 173 30.70 0.27 -4.90
CA TYR A 173 29.68 -0.76 -5.07
C TYR A 173 28.62 -0.33 -6.09
N GLY A 174 28.32 0.96 -6.16
CA GLY A 174 27.47 1.55 -7.18
C GLY A 174 28.12 1.47 -8.56
N ASP A 175 29.41 1.75 -8.64
CA ASP A 175 30.20 1.61 -9.88
C ASP A 175 30.21 0.16 -10.35
N GLN A 176 30.53 -0.78 -9.45
CA GLN A 176 30.50 -2.22 -9.72
C GLN A 176 29.13 -2.66 -10.27
N LEU A 177 28.03 -2.25 -9.62
CA LEU A 177 26.69 -2.60 -10.05
C LEU A 177 26.37 -2.09 -11.46
N ARG A 178 26.78 -0.85 -11.80
CA ARG A 178 26.55 -0.25 -13.12
C ARG A 178 27.39 -0.88 -14.23
N GLU A 179 28.60 -1.33 -13.92
CA GLU A 179 29.50 -1.98 -14.88
C GLU A 179 29.09 -3.43 -15.17
N GLU A 180 28.70 -4.17 -14.13
CA GLU A 180 28.37 -5.60 -14.23
C GLU A 180 26.91 -5.86 -14.63
N PHE A 181 25.97 -4.99 -14.24
CA PHE A 181 24.53 -5.22 -14.39
C PHE A 181 23.79 -4.04 -15.02
N LYS A 182 22.80 -4.35 -15.87
CA LYS A 182 21.87 -3.37 -16.45
C LYS A 182 20.60 -3.22 -15.60
N VAL A 183 20.75 -3.19 -14.28
CA VAL A 183 19.64 -3.11 -13.32
C VAL A 183 19.81 -1.83 -12.51
N ASP A 184 18.77 -0.98 -12.48
CA ASP A 184 18.69 0.11 -11.51
C ASP A 184 18.10 -0.43 -10.21
N LEU A 185 18.96 -0.60 -9.21
CA LEU A 185 18.59 -1.15 -7.91
C LEU A 185 18.15 -0.05 -6.95
N HIS A 186 16.98 -0.21 -6.33
CA HIS A 186 16.54 0.61 -5.22
C HIS A 186 16.17 -0.26 -4.02
N VAL A 187 16.79 0.01 -2.87
CA VAL A 187 16.59 -0.78 -1.64
C VAL A 187 16.03 0.09 -0.52
N ASN A 188 14.93 -0.36 0.07
CA ASN A 188 14.40 0.19 1.31
C ASN A 188 14.77 -0.73 2.48
N THR A 189 15.55 -0.22 3.43
CA THR A 189 15.92 -0.92 4.66
C THR A 189 14.93 -0.58 5.77
N LEU A 190 14.25 -1.59 6.30
CA LEU A 190 13.11 -1.42 7.22
C LEU A 190 13.46 -1.91 8.62
N THR A 191 13.11 -1.13 9.65
CA THR A 191 13.32 -1.52 11.05
C THR A 191 12.30 -2.58 11.47
N GLN A 192 12.78 -3.79 11.78
CA GLN A 192 11.92 -4.90 12.21
C GLN A 192 11.13 -4.52 13.49
N GLY A 193 9.83 -4.81 13.50
CA GLY A 193 8.92 -4.48 14.61
C GLY A 193 8.14 -3.17 14.40
N SER A 194 8.71 -2.19 13.69
CA SER A 194 7.99 -0.95 13.37
C SER A 194 7.08 -1.10 12.16
N TRP A 195 7.40 -1.99 11.22
CA TRP A 195 6.59 -2.27 10.03
C TRP A 195 5.55 -3.38 10.27
N PRO A 196 4.51 -3.50 9.43
CA PRO A 196 3.63 -4.67 9.43
C PRO A 196 4.43 -5.98 9.32
N SER A 197 3.92 -7.05 9.94
CA SER A 197 4.51 -8.37 9.79
C SER A 197 4.33 -8.87 8.35
N TYR A 198 5.44 -9.08 7.67
CA TYR A 198 5.48 -9.71 6.36
C TYR A 198 5.99 -11.13 6.51
N ASN A 199 5.29 -12.08 5.88
CA ASN A 199 5.78 -13.45 5.80
C ASN A 199 6.68 -13.55 4.56
N PRO A 200 7.95 -13.96 4.71
CA PRO A 200 8.75 -14.35 3.56
C PRO A 200 8.02 -15.47 2.84
N THR A 201 7.93 -15.37 1.52
CA THR A 201 7.37 -16.42 0.67
C THR A 201 8.46 -16.88 -0.29
N PRO A 202 8.54 -18.19 -0.59
CA PRO A 202 9.50 -18.69 -1.57
C PRO A 202 9.30 -17.99 -2.93
N LEU A 203 10.40 -17.49 -3.48
CA LEU A 203 10.43 -16.88 -4.80
C LEU A 203 11.85 -17.02 -5.36
N ASN A 204 11.96 -17.73 -6.48
CA ASN A 204 13.22 -17.89 -7.20
C ASN A 204 13.49 -16.60 -8.00
N ILE A 205 14.22 -15.67 -7.41
CA ILE A 205 14.64 -14.45 -8.11
C ILE A 205 15.73 -14.77 -9.15
N PRO A 206 15.84 -13.98 -10.23
CA PRO A 206 16.92 -14.14 -11.21
C PRO A 206 18.31 -14.02 -10.56
N LEU A 207 19.29 -14.74 -11.10
CA LEU A 207 20.65 -14.78 -10.56
C LEU A 207 21.27 -13.37 -10.53
N GLU A 208 21.04 -12.58 -11.56
CA GLU A 208 21.52 -11.21 -11.69
C GLU A 208 20.98 -10.33 -10.56
N VAL A 209 19.69 -10.46 -10.23
CA VAL A 209 19.06 -9.73 -9.12
C VAL A 209 19.66 -10.17 -7.78
N ALA A 210 19.90 -11.47 -7.60
CA ALA A 210 20.54 -12.00 -6.39
C ALA A 210 21.98 -11.46 -6.22
N GLN A 211 22.73 -11.33 -7.31
CA GLN A 211 24.07 -10.73 -7.30
C GLN A 211 24.02 -9.23 -6.95
N CYS A 212 23.07 -8.48 -7.53
CA CYS A 212 22.84 -7.08 -7.14
C CYS A 212 22.52 -6.96 -5.63
N GLN A 213 21.71 -7.87 -5.07
CA GLN A 213 21.43 -7.90 -3.64
C GLN A 213 22.70 -8.13 -2.80
N GLN A 214 23.58 -9.05 -3.21
CA GLN A 214 24.84 -9.33 -2.51
C GLN A 214 25.81 -8.13 -2.52
N ILE A 215 25.88 -7.40 -3.63
CA ILE A 215 26.68 -6.17 -3.73
C ILE A 215 26.17 -5.14 -2.72
N TYR A 216 24.85 -4.92 -2.66
CA TYR A 216 24.25 -4.02 -1.68
C TYR A 216 24.44 -4.48 -0.23
N GLU A 217 24.28 -5.78 0.05
CA GLU A 217 24.51 -6.33 1.39
C GLU A 217 25.92 -6.07 1.89
N THR A 218 26.91 -6.20 1.01
CA THR A 218 28.32 -5.95 1.33
C THR A 218 28.53 -4.49 1.69
N PHE A 219 28.02 -3.57 0.86
CA PHE A 219 28.00 -2.13 1.17
C PHE A 219 27.33 -1.83 2.52
N TYR A 220 26.13 -2.39 2.74
CA TYR A 220 25.35 -2.12 3.95
C TYR A 220 26.09 -2.60 5.20
N ARG A 221 26.72 -3.79 5.16
CA ARG A 221 27.48 -4.35 6.28
C ARG A 221 28.66 -3.47 6.68
N GLU A 222 29.35 -2.86 5.71
CA GLU A 222 30.45 -1.93 5.98
C GLU A 222 29.96 -0.63 6.62
N LYS A 223 28.84 -0.08 6.12
CA LYS A 223 28.29 1.20 6.56
C LYS A 223 27.52 1.10 7.89
N ALA A 224 26.78 0.02 8.10
CA ALA A 224 25.89 -0.20 9.25
C ALA A 224 26.37 -1.40 10.08
N ARG A 225 27.53 -1.24 10.73
CA ARG A 225 28.17 -2.31 11.53
C ARG A 225 27.23 -2.86 12.61
N GLY A 226 27.22 -4.18 12.75
CA GLY A 226 26.43 -4.89 13.76
C GLY A 226 24.97 -5.10 13.39
N LYS A 227 24.53 -4.72 12.18
CA LYS A 227 23.17 -4.99 11.67
C LYS A 227 23.21 -6.06 10.58
N GLY A 228 22.24 -6.96 10.61
CA GLY A 228 21.99 -7.94 9.55
C GLY A 228 20.82 -7.50 8.67
N LEU A 229 20.83 -7.93 7.40
CA LEU A 229 19.72 -7.76 6.48
C LEU A 229 18.99 -9.09 6.28
N LYS A 230 17.69 -8.99 6.01
CA LYS A 230 16.85 -10.09 5.54
C LYS A 230 15.98 -9.58 4.41
N TRP A 231 16.12 -10.17 3.22
CA TRP A 231 15.36 -9.77 2.04
C TRP A 231 13.91 -10.26 2.10
N TYR A 232 13.00 -9.40 1.66
CA TYR A 232 11.58 -9.68 1.46
C TYR A 232 11.23 -9.47 -0.02
N ASN A 233 11.70 -10.40 -0.85
CA ASN A 233 11.54 -10.31 -2.31
C ASN A 233 10.08 -10.26 -2.76
N ASN A 234 9.16 -10.81 -1.96
CA ASN A 234 7.72 -10.76 -2.21
C ASN A 234 7.08 -9.36 -2.05
N LEU A 235 7.79 -8.39 -1.47
CA LEU A 235 7.36 -6.99 -1.40
C LEU A 235 7.95 -6.14 -2.53
N ALA A 236 8.89 -6.69 -3.28
CA ALA A 236 9.55 -5.96 -4.35
C ALA A 236 8.61 -5.78 -5.56
N TYR A 237 8.89 -4.72 -6.31
CA TYR A 237 8.32 -4.44 -7.62
C TYR A 237 9.44 -3.94 -8.52
N CYS A 238 9.25 -4.04 -9.83
CA CYS A 238 10.21 -3.54 -10.80
C CYS A 238 9.50 -3.06 -12.06
N VAL A 239 10.27 -2.38 -12.91
CA VAL A 239 9.87 -2.07 -14.28
C VAL A 239 10.53 -3.09 -15.20
N LEU A 240 9.73 -3.79 -16.00
CA LEU A 240 10.24 -4.69 -17.04
C LEU A 240 10.08 -4.04 -18.41
N SER A 241 11.12 -4.19 -19.24
CA SER A 241 11.08 -3.91 -20.67
C SER A 241 10.74 -5.19 -21.43
N ALA A 242 9.66 -5.16 -22.21
CA ALA A 242 9.25 -6.24 -23.09
C ALA A 242 9.35 -5.81 -24.56
N TYR A 243 9.97 -6.67 -25.36
CA TYR A 243 10.23 -6.45 -26.77
C TYR A 243 9.22 -7.23 -27.60
N TYR A 244 8.22 -6.52 -28.13
CA TYR A 244 7.21 -7.12 -29.01
C TYR A 244 7.47 -6.74 -30.47
N PRO A 245 6.99 -7.55 -31.45
CA PRO A 245 7.07 -7.19 -32.87
C PRO A 245 6.43 -5.84 -33.20
N SER A 246 5.38 -5.45 -32.44
CA SER A 246 4.69 -4.17 -32.59
C SER A 246 5.37 -3.00 -31.85
N GLY A 247 6.54 -3.22 -31.25
CA GLY A 247 7.31 -2.22 -30.53
C GLY A 247 7.50 -2.53 -29.04
N ASN A 248 8.49 -1.86 -28.46
CA ASN A 248 8.90 -2.06 -27.07
C ASN A 248 7.88 -1.44 -26.11
N LYS A 249 7.67 -2.11 -24.98
CA LYS A 249 6.78 -1.66 -23.90
C LYS A 249 7.49 -1.80 -22.56
N GLU A 250 7.25 -0.84 -21.69
CA GLU A 250 7.66 -0.92 -20.28
C GLU A 250 6.42 -1.00 -19.40
N PHE A 251 6.51 -1.80 -18.34
CA PHE A 251 5.44 -1.86 -17.35
C PHE A 251 5.99 -2.12 -15.95
N GLU A 252 5.37 -1.48 -14.96
CA GLU A 252 5.58 -1.76 -13.55
C GLU A 252 4.84 -3.06 -13.18
N CYS A 253 5.53 -3.98 -12.51
CA CYS A 253 4.94 -5.23 -12.04
C CYS A 253 5.53 -5.65 -10.70
N THR A 254 4.79 -6.49 -9.95
CA THR A 254 5.30 -7.08 -8.72
C THR A 254 6.42 -8.07 -9.01
N SER A 255 7.26 -8.38 -8.04
CA SER A 255 8.29 -9.41 -8.20
C SER A 255 7.72 -10.78 -8.59
N PHE A 256 6.53 -11.15 -8.09
CA PHE A 256 5.83 -12.35 -8.54
C PHE A 256 5.51 -12.30 -10.03
N GLN A 257 4.94 -11.19 -10.50
CA GLN A 257 4.66 -11.00 -11.91
C GLN A 257 5.94 -11.02 -12.75
N ALA A 258 6.99 -10.33 -12.30
CA ALA A 258 8.25 -10.23 -13.00
C ALA A 258 8.92 -11.60 -13.17
N VAL A 259 9.08 -12.35 -12.07
CA VAL A 259 9.67 -13.70 -12.09
C VAL A 259 8.85 -14.64 -12.98
N THR A 260 7.52 -14.54 -12.94
CA THR A 260 6.64 -15.33 -13.83
C THR A 260 6.89 -15.00 -15.31
N LEU A 261 6.93 -13.72 -15.67
CA LEU A 261 7.14 -13.28 -17.05
C LEU A 261 8.53 -13.65 -17.57
N LEU A 262 9.55 -13.57 -16.71
CA LEU A 262 10.91 -13.95 -17.08
C LEU A 262 11.08 -15.44 -17.42
N THR A 263 10.19 -16.32 -16.94
CA THR A 263 10.22 -17.75 -17.35
C THR A 263 9.91 -17.97 -18.84
N PHE A 264 9.38 -16.95 -19.52
CA PHE A 264 9.09 -16.96 -20.96
C PHE A 264 10.19 -16.29 -21.79
N SER A 265 11.11 -15.55 -21.17
CA SER A 265 12.14 -14.79 -21.90
C SER A 265 13.10 -15.66 -22.72
N GLU A 266 13.33 -16.90 -22.27
CA GLU A 266 14.23 -17.86 -22.92
C GLU A 266 13.51 -18.81 -23.88
N LEU A 267 12.18 -18.67 -24.01
CA LEU A 267 11.37 -19.55 -24.83
C LEU A 267 11.10 -18.97 -26.23
N PRO A 268 10.98 -19.82 -27.26
CA PRO A 268 10.37 -19.43 -28.52
C PRO A 268 8.92 -18.95 -28.30
N GLN A 269 8.46 -17.97 -29.08
CA GLN A 269 7.09 -17.42 -29.00
C GLN A 269 5.97 -18.47 -29.17
N THR A 270 6.28 -19.63 -29.74
CA THR A 270 5.33 -20.72 -29.99
C THR A 270 5.23 -21.70 -28.83
N GLU A 271 6.13 -21.62 -27.85
CA GLU A 271 6.18 -22.57 -26.75
C GLU A 271 5.21 -22.18 -25.63
N LEU A 272 4.53 -23.18 -25.08
CA LEU A 272 3.58 -23.00 -23.99
C LEU A 272 4.18 -23.52 -22.69
N ARG A 273 4.00 -22.78 -21.60
CA ARG A 273 4.28 -23.27 -20.25
C ARG A 273 3.00 -23.73 -19.57
N THR A 274 3.05 -24.88 -18.92
CA THR A 274 2.02 -25.36 -18.01
C THR A 274 2.08 -24.62 -16.68
N PHE A 275 0.99 -24.70 -15.90
CA PHE A 275 0.99 -24.19 -14.52
C PHE A 275 2.12 -24.78 -13.67
N GLU A 276 2.39 -26.08 -13.80
CA GLU A 276 3.41 -26.80 -13.01
C GLU A 276 4.83 -26.35 -13.36
N GLU A 277 5.14 -26.14 -14.64
CA GLU A 277 6.46 -25.65 -15.06
C GLU A 277 6.72 -24.23 -14.56
N ILE A 278 5.72 -23.35 -14.63
CA ILE A 278 5.82 -21.99 -14.08
C ILE A 278 6.01 -22.07 -12.55
N GLN A 279 5.25 -22.94 -11.88
CA GLN A 279 5.37 -23.12 -10.44
C GLN A 279 6.77 -23.56 -10.02
N GLN A 280 7.34 -24.56 -10.71
CA GLN A 280 8.67 -25.06 -10.44
C GLN A 280 9.74 -24.00 -10.69
N ALA A 281 9.65 -23.29 -11.83
CA ALA A 281 10.62 -22.26 -12.18
C ALA A 281 10.60 -21.08 -11.18
N THR A 282 9.39 -20.63 -10.80
CA THR A 282 9.23 -19.46 -9.92
C THR A 282 9.36 -19.80 -8.43
N GLY A 283 9.15 -21.06 -8.04
CA GLY A 283 9.15 -21.50 -6.64
C GLY A 283 7.93 -21.06 -5.84
N MET A 284 6.91 -20.47 -6.48
CA MET A 284 5.74 -19.94 -5.78
C MET A 284 4.80 -21.02 -5.25
N GLU A 285 4.16 -20.72 -4.11
CA GLU A 285 3.02 -21.51 -3.65
C GLU A 285 1.83 -21.40 -4.61
N THR A 286 1.04 -22.47 -4.72
CA THR A 286 -0.09 -22.58 -5.67
C THR A 286 -1.05 -21.39 -5.55
N LYS A 287 -1.38 -20.98 -4.32
CA LYS A 287 -2.31 -19.87 -4.08
C LYS A 287 -1.78 -18.54 -4.62
N GLU A 288 -0.48 -18.28 -4.49
CA GLU A 288 0.13 -17.03 -4.95
C GLU A 288 0.32 -17.04 -6.47
N LEU A 289 0.72 -18.17 -7.04
CA LEU A 289 0.82 -18.31 -8.49
C LEU A 289 -0.53 -18.14 -9.19
N VAL A 290 -1.61 -18.74 -8.64
CA VAL A 290 -2.97 -18.54 -9.15
C VAL A 290 -3.34 -17.05 -9.16
N ARG A 291 -3.09 -16.32 -8.06
CA ARG A 291 -3.37 -14.87 -7.99
C ARG A 291 -2.56 -14.10 -9.02
N THR A 292 -1.29 -14.45 -9.18
CA THR A 292 -0.38 -13.82 -10.14
C THR A 292 -0.85 -14.04 -11.57
N LEU A 293 -1.17 -15.28 -11.96
CA LEU A 293 -1.67 -15.61 -13.30
C LEU A 293 -3.03 -14.99 -13.61
N LEU A 294 -3.92 -14.82 -12.63
CA LEU A 294 -5.17 -14.06 -12.83
C LEU A 294 -4.87 -12.63 -13.29
N THR A 295 -3.87 -11.99 -12.67
CA THR A 295 -3.50 -10.61 -13.03
C THR A 295 -2.79 -10.50 -14.36
N LEU A 296 -2.04 -11.53 -14.79
CA LEU A 296 -1.28 -11.52 -16.04
C LEU A 296 -2.11 -11.96 -17.25
N ALA A 297 -2.99 -12.94 -17.09
CA ALA A 297 -3.70 -13.59 -18.21
C ALA A 297 -5.21 -13.26 -18.28
N CYS A 298 -5.81 -12.88 -17.16
CA CYS A 298 -7.26 -12.65 -17.05
C CYS A 298 -7.64 -11.18 -16.81
N ALA A 299 -6.66 -10.28 -16.64
CA ALA A 299 -6.91 -8.85 -16.49
C ALA A 299 -7.39 -8.18 -17.80
N LYS A 300 -7.79 -6.91 -17.68
CA LYS A 300 -8.21 -6.08 -18.83
C LYS A 300 -7.07 -5.89 -19.84
N VAL A 301 -5.86 -5.66 -19.33
CA VAL A 301 -4.61 -5.63 -20.09
C VAL A 301 -3.88 -6.92 -19.78
N LYS A 302 -3.66 -7.76 -20.79
CA LYS A 302 -3.09 -9.09 -20.62
C LYS A 302 -1.65 -9.08 -21.11
N LEU A 303 -0.77 -9.64 -20.30
CA LEU A 303 0.63 -9.88 -20.66
C LEU A 303 0.87 -11.33 -21.08
N LEU A 304 0.02 -12.25 -20.63
CA LEU A 304 0.04 -13.65 -21.02
C LEU A 304 -1.29 -14.07 -21.65
N VAL A 305 -1.24 -15.05 -22.54
CA VAL A 305 -2.42 -15.67 -23.14
C VAL A 305 -2.61 -17.05 -22.52
N LYS A 306 -3.79 -17.27 -21.92
CA LYS A 306 -4.20 -18.56 -21.37
C LYS A 306 -4.84 -19.45 -22.44
N HIS A 307 -4.50 -20.73 -22.42
CA HIS A 307 -5.01 -21.78 -23.31
C HIS A 307 -5.62 -22.93 -22.48
N PRO A 308 -6.92 -23.23 -22.61
CA PRO A 308 -7.92 -22.50 -23.41
C PRO A 308 -8.27 -21.14 -22.79
N LYS A 309 -8.74 -20.21 -23.65
CA LYS A 309 -9.18 -18.88 -23.21
C LYS A 309 -10.35 -19.01 -22.25
N GLY A 310 -10.31 -18.26 -21.14
CA GLY A 310 -11.35 -18.27 -20.12
C GLY A 310 -10.97 -17.36 -18.95
N LYS A 311 -11.92 -17.12 -18.05
CA LYS A 311 -11.68 -16.34 -16.82
C LYS A 311 -11.18 -17.21 -15.66
N ASP A 312 -11.51 -18.50 -15.68
CA ASP A 312 -11.13 -19.45 -14.65
C ASP A 312 -9.79 -20.10 -14.98
N LEU A 313 -8.97 -20.28 -13.95
CA LEU A 313 -7.69 -21.00 -14.02
C LEU A 313 -7.91 -22.46 -13.64
N LYS A 314 -7.40 -23.36 -14.46
CA LYS A 314 -7.35 -24.81 -14.19
C LYS A 314 -5.89 -25.26 -14.13
N PRO A 315 -5.56 -26.31 -13.35
CA PRO A 315 -4.20 -26.86 -13.31
C PRO A 315 -3.67 -27.29 -14.69
N THR A 316 -4.56 -27.72 -15.58
CA THR A 316 -4.23 -28.15 -16.95
C THR A 316 -4.05 -27.00 -17.94
N ASP A 317 -4.26 -25.75 -17.51
CA ASP A 317 -4.12 -24.59 -18.39
C ASP A 317 -2.66 -24.36 -18.77
N LYS A 318 -2.47 -23.88 -20.00
CA LYS A 318 -1.18 -23.49 -20.53
C LYS A 318 -1.14 -22.00 -20.84
N TYR A 319 0.06 -21.42 -20.85
CA TYR A 319 0.29 -20.00 -21.01
C TYR A 319 1.35 -19.76 -22.07
N SER A 320 1.18 -18.68 -22.85
CA SER A 320 2.15 -18.14 -23.82
C SER A 320 2.29 -16.65 -23.66
#